data_AF-A0A4U8UYX2-F1
#
_entry.id   AF-A0A4U8UYX2-F1
#
_cell.length_a   1.000
_cell.length_b   1.000
_cell.length_c   1.000
_cell.angle_alpha   90.00
_cell.angle_beta   90.00
_cell.angle_gamma   90.00
#
_symmetry.space_group_name_H-M   'P 1'
#
loop_
_entity.id
_entity.type
_entity.pdbx_description
1 polymer ?
#
loop_
_entity_poly.entity_id
_entity_poly.type
_entity_poly.pdbx_seq_one_letter_code
_entity_poly.pdbx_strand_id
1 'polypeptide(L)'
;MAIRYRLFSRLDPTGSTLTMPNHIVPSEFFSILPFDDFKDESGKQSSIVTIFSIWNTMMGTSLLAMPWALEQAGLGWGLFLMLTMAFIAVYTAYRVIESPNDLTVNGSAVAEFSDVCRYYWGKWGEMIAVVFSLVVLLGGVIVYWVLMSNFLFFTGNLVYGNSFPLIHPNQHLYFRSPSAKQHNSSGHGKQNFHLRR
;
A
#
# COMPACT_ATOMS: atom_id res chain seq x y z
N MET A 1 -6.54 16.78 21.06
CA MET A 1 -6.18 17.54 22.29
C MET A 1 -7.27 17.56 23.38
N ALA A 2 -8.43 16.91 23.21
CA ALA A 2 -9.47 16.80 24.26
C ALA A 2 -8.98 16.09 25.55
N ILE A 3 -7.99 15.20 25.43
CA ILE A 3 -7.42 14.46 26.56
C ILE A 3 -6.66 15.38 27.53
N ARG A 4 -5.99 16.43 27.05
CA ARG A 4 -5.23 17.35 27.92
C ARG A 4 -6.12 18.35 28.64
N TYR A 5 -7.12 18.93 27.97
CA TYR A 5 -8.12 19.77 28.64
C TYR A 5 -8.93 18.97 29.68
N ARG A 6 -9.29 17.71 29.38
CA ARG A 6 -9.87 16.80 30.37
C ARG A 6 -8.93 16.50 31.54
N LEU A 7 -7.62 16.38 31.30
CA LEU A 7 -6.64 16.15 32.35
C LEU A 7 -6.56 17.36 33.30
N PHE A 8 -6.42 18.59 32.77
CA PHE A 8 -6.37 19.80 33.59
C PHE A 8 -7.69 20.06 34.33
N SER A 9 -8.83 19.84 33.68
CA SER A 9 -10.16 19.87 34.31
C SER A 9 -10.33 18.84 35.42
N ARG A 10 -9.64 17.70 35.35
CA ARG A 10 -9.64 16.68 36.40
C ARG A 10 -8.64 16.95 37.52
N LEU A 11 -7.52 17.62 37.24
CA LEU A 11 -6.51 17.95 38.25
C LEU A 11 -6.90 19.17 39.08
N ASP A 12 -7.58 20.17 38.50
CA ASP A 12 -8.09 21.33 39.24
C ASP A 12 -9.51 21.70 38.76
N PRO A 13 -10.55 21.08 39.34
CA PRO A 13 -11.94 21.38 38.99
C PRO A 13 -12.38 22.79 39.41
N THR A 14 -11.64 23.41 40.33
CA THR A 14 -11.87 24.76 40.87
C THR A 14 -11.17 25.85 40.07
N GLY A 15 -10.34 25.49 39.08
CA GLY A 15 -9.82 26.39 38.05
C GLY A 15 -8.93 27.54 38.54
N SER A 16 -8.40 27.46 39.76
CA SER A 16 -7.75 28.60 40.41
C SER A 16 -6.23 28.53 40.41
N THR A 17 -5.63 27.36 40.12
CA THR A 17 -4.18 27.15 40.21
C THR A 17 -3.51 26.72 38.90
N LEU A 18 -4.23 26.00 38.02
CA LEU A 18 -3.71 25.52 36.74
C LEU A 18 -4.39 26.22 35.55
N THR A 19 -3.93 27.43 35.23
CA THR A 19 -4.30 28.11 33.98
C THR A 19 -3.32 27.75 32.86
N MET A 20 -3.86 27.45 31.68
CA MET A 20 -3.05 27.08 30.53
C MET A 20 -2.29 28.33 30.01
N PRO A 21 -0.96 28.25 29.79
CA PRO A 21 -0.17 29.38 29.30
C PRO A 21 -0.68 29.97 27.97
N ASN A 22 -0.70 31.31 27.86
CA ASN A 22 -1.26 32.09 26.73
C ASN A 22 -0.59 31.88 25.35
N HIS A 23 0.52 31.16 25.25
CA HIS A 23 1.21 30.87 23.98
C HIS A 23 0.79 29.54 23.36
N ILE A 24 -0.15 28.83 24.00
CA ILE A 24 -0.69 27.57 23.49
C ILE A 24 -1.82 27.93 22.54
N VAL A 25 -1.62 27.61 21.26
CA VAL A 25 -2.53 27.93 20.16
C VAL A 25 -3.95 27.40 20.49
N PRO A 26 -5.01 28.21 20.30
CA PRO A 26 -6.38 27.81 20.58
C PRO A 26 -6.72 26.46 19.94
N SER A 27 -7.52 25.65 20.63
CA SER A 27 -7.89 24.29 20.22
C SER A 27 -8.54 24.20 18.83
N GLU A 28 -9.09 25.30 18.33
CA GLU A 28 -9.68 25.44 16.99
C GLU A 28 -8.65 25.26 15.87
N PHE A 29 -7.38 25.61 16.11
CA PHE A 29 -6.30 25.43 15.12
C PHE A 29 -5.67 24.05 15.15
N PHE A 30 -5.99 23.18 16.12
CA PHE A 30 -5.42 21.83 16.22
C PHE A 30 -6.36 20.73 15.71
N SER A 31 -7.61 21.06 15.37
CA SER A 31 -8.57 20.14 14.74
C SER A 31 -8.58 20.28 13.21
N ILE A 32 -7.40 20.42 12.59
CA ILE A 32 -7.25 20.51 11.13
C ILE A 32 -7.36 19.13 10.45
N LEU A 33 -7.86 18.11 11.15
CA LEU A 33 -8.24 16.87 10.50
C LEU A 33 -9.72 17.00 10.10
N PRO A 34 -10.04 17.20 8.81
CA PRO A 34 -11.41 17.34 8.32
C PRO A 34 -12.24 16.03 8.44
N PHE A 35 -11.74 15.07 9.21
CA PHE A 35 -12.39 13.78 9.46
C PHE A 35 -13.21 13.76 10.75
N ASP A 36 -13.04 14.72 11.67
CA ASP A 36 -13.83 14.78 12.90
C ASP A 36 -15.26 15.32 12.66
N ASP A 37 -15.50 16.02 11.55
CA ASP A 37 -16.83 16.47 11.11
C ASP A 37 -17.71 15.32 10.55
N PHE A 38 -17.13 14.12 10.36
CA PHE A 38 -17.84 12.90 9.98
C PHE A 38 -18.12 11.96 11.17
N LYS A 39 -17.82 12.38 12.40
CA LYS A 39 -18.33 11.72 13.60
C LYS A 39 -19.66 12.37 13.95
N ASP A 40 -20.74 11.60 13.82
CA ASP A 40 -21.98 11.93 14.53
C ASP A 40 -21.68 12.11 16.02
N GLU A 41 -22.51 12.86 16.75
CA GLU A 41 -22.42 13.09 18.21
C GLU A 41 -22.24 11.80 19.04
N SER A 42 -22.48 10.63 18.44
CA SER A 42 -22.21 9.28 18.97
C SER A 42 -20.75 8.82 18.91
N GLY A 43 -19.81 9.57 18.31
CA GLY A 43 -18.39 9.19 18.18
C GLY A 43 -18.11 8.01 17.24
N LYS A 44 -19.10 7.58 16.44
CA LYS A 44 -18.95 6.50 15.46
C LYS A 44 -18.39 7.06 14.15
N GLN A 45 -17.35 6.41 13.64
CA GLN A 45 -16.83 6.71 12.31
C GLN A 45 -17.84 6.24 11.25
N SER A 46 -18.21 7.13 10.33
CA SER A 46 -19.12 6.81 9.24
C SER A 46 -18.57 5.67 8.35
N SER A 47 -19.39 4.66 8.02
CA SER A 47 -18.95 3.47 7.27
C SER A 47 -18.28 3.82 5.93
N ILE A 48 -18.73 4.91 5.30
CA ILE A 48 -18.16 5.40 4.04
C ILE A 48 -16.70 5.84 4.19
N VAL A 49 -16.35 6.50 5.29
CA VAL A 49 -14.98 6.95 5.59
C VAL A 49 -14.07 5.74 5.81
N THR A 50 -14.59 4.71 6.48
CA THR A 50 -13.86 3.44 6.67
C THR A 50 -13.58 2.75 5.34
N ILE A 51 -14.57 2.67 4.44
CA ILE A 51 -14.41 2.06 3.11
C ILE A 51 -13.36 2.82 2.29
N PHE A 52 -13.44 4.15 2.26
CA PHE A 52 -12.46 4.97 1.55
C PHE A 52 -11.05 4.85 2.12
N SER A 53 -10.91 4.75 3.44
CA SER A 53 -9.61 4.55 4.08
C SER A 53 -8.98 3.21 3.72
N ILE A 54 -9.75 2.12 3.75
CA ILE A 54 -9.27 0.79 3.34
C ILE A 54 -8.89 0.80 1.85
N TRP A 55 -9.72 1.41 1.01
CA TRP A 55 -9.46 1.51 -0.41
C TRP A 55 -8.17 2.28 -0.71
N ASN A 56 -7.96 3.44 -0.07
CA ASN A 56 -6.76 4.25 -0.23
C ASN A 56 -5.48 3.54 0.29
N THR A 57 -5.63 2.63 1.26
CA THR A 57 -4.50 1.86 1.78
C THR A 57 -4.13 0.69 0.86
N MET A 58 -5.11 0.06 0.19
CA MET A 58 -4.89 -1.07 -0.70
C MET A 58 -4.59 -0.67 -2.15
N MET A 59 -5.22 0.40 -2.64
CA MET A 59 -4.89 0.99 -3.94
C MET A 59 -3.59 1.76 -3.81
N GLY A 60 -2.57 1.34 -4.54
CA GLY A 60 -1.30 2.01 -4.53
C GLY A 60 -0.44 1.57 -5.71
N THR A 61 0.87 1.55 -5.48
CA THR A 61 1.88 1.13 -6.45
C THR A 61 1.68 -0.29 -6.97
N SER A 62 0.91 -1.13 -6.26
CA SER A 62 0.49 -2.46 -6.67
C SER A 62 -0.26 -2.49 -8.02
N LEU A 63 -0.96 -1.41 -8.38
CA LEU A 63 -1.66 -1.31 -9.67
C LEU A 63 -0.72 -1.30 -10.87
N LEU A 64 0.54 -0.86 -10.70
CA LEU A 64 1.53 -0.86 -11.78
C LEU A 64 1.92 -2.28 -12.23
N ALA A 65 1.77 -3.26 -11.34
CA ALA A 65 2.11 -4.65 -11.61
C ALA A 65 0.95 -5.45 -12.22
N MET A 66 -0.29 -4.99 -12.09
CA MET A 66 -1.48 -5.73 -12.57
C MET A 66 -1.52 -5.92 -14.10
N PRO A 67 -1.19 -4.91 -14.93
CA PRO A 67 -1.17 -5.09 -16.38
C PRO A 67 -0.18 -6.17 -16.82
N TRP A 68 1.02 -6.19 -16.22
CA TRP A 68 2.04 -7.21 -16.48
C TRP A 68 1.58 -8.60 -16.03
N ALA A 69 0.91 -8.70 -14.87
CA ALA A 69 0.36 -9.97 -14.40
C ALA A 69 -0.74 -10.51 -15.35
N LEU A 70 -1.56 -9.63 -15.93
CA LEU A 70 -2.58 -10.00 -16.90
C LEU A 70 -1.96 -10.48 -18.23
N GLU A 71 -0.85 -9.86 -18.66
CA GLU A 71 -0.08 -10.29 -19.84
C GLU A 71 0.48 -11.71 -19.66
N GLN A 72 1.00 -12.03 -18.47
CA GLN A 72 1.58 -13.33 -18.17
C GLN A 72 0.54 -14.47 -18.06
N ALA A 73 -0.66 -14.18 -17.57
CA ALA A 73 -1.73 -15.18 -17.38
C ALA A 73 -2.66 -15.33 -18.60
N GLY A 74 -2.65 -14.38 -19.53
CA GLY A 74 -3.62 -14.29 -20.62
C GLY A 74 -4.99 -13.77 -20.14
N LEU A 75 -5.78 -13.16 -21.03
CA LEU A 75 -6.96 -12.37 -20.63
C LEU A 75 -8.08 -13.20 -19.98
N GLY A 76 -8.37 -14.40 -20.51
CA GLY A 76 -9.42 -15.28 -19.97
C GLY A 76 -9.03 -15.89 -18.61
N TRP A 77 -7.87 -16.55 -18.56
CA TRP A 77 -7.36 -17.18 -17.34
C TRP A 77 -6.97 -16.16 -16.27
N GLY A 78 -6.40 -15.02 -16.66
CA GLY A 78 -6.08 -13.92 -15.75
C GLY A 78 -7.30 -13.36 -15.04
N LEU A 79 -8.42 -13.12 -15.75
CA LEU A 79 -9.65 -12.63 -15.13
C LEU A 79 -10.24 -13.64 -14.13
N PHE A 80 -10.24 -14.93 -14.48
CA PHE A 80 -10.69 -15.98 -13.58
C PHE A 80 -9.84 -16.07 -12.31
N LEU A 81 -8.51 -15.97 -12.43
CA LEU A 81 -7.60 -15.98 -11.29
C LEU A 81 -7.75 -14.72 -10.42
N MET A 82 -7.94 -13.55 -11.03
CA MET A 82 -8.19 -12.29 -10.32
C MET A 82 -9.46 -12.36 -9.47
N LEU A 83 -10.57 -12.87 -10.01
CA LEU A 83 -11.82 -13.06 -9.26
C LEU A 83 -11.66 -14.08 -8.13
N THR A 84 -10.98 -15.20 -8.40
CA THR A 84 -10.74 -16.24 -7.40
C THR A 84 -9.90 -15.71 -6.24
N MET A 85 -8.82 -14.98 -6.53
CA MET A 85 -7.97 -14.35 -5.51
C MET A 85 -8.71 -13.28 -4.72
N ALA A 86 -9.57 -12.49 -5.37
CA ALA A 86 -10.42 -11.52 -4.68
C ALA A 86 -11.35 -12.20 -3.67
N PHE A 87 -12.00 -13.31 -4.04
CA PHE A 87 -12.87 -14.05 -3.12
C PHE A 87 -12.11 -14.60 -1.91
N ILE A 88 -10.93 -15.19 -2.14
CA ILE A 88 -10.06 -15.72 -1.07
C ILE A 88 -9.57 -14.59 -0.15
N ALA A 89 -9.21 -13.43 -0.71
CA ALA A 89 -8.77 -12.26 0.07
C ALA A 89 -9.90 -11.70 0.96
N VAL A 90 -11.14 -11.63 0.44
CA VAL A 90 -12.29 -11.21 1.23
C VAL A 90 -12.60 -12.23 2.34
N TYR A 91 -12.53 -13.53 2.04
CA TYR A 91 -12.75 -14.59 3.04
C TYR A 91 -11.70 -14.57 4.16
N THR A 92 -10.43 -14.40 3.81
CA THR A 92 -9.34 -14.29 4.80
C THR A 92 -9.47 -13.03 5.65
N ALA A 93 -9.79 -11.87 5.04
CA ALA A 93 -10.06 -10.64 5.79
C ALA A 93 -11.24 -10.79 6.77
N TYR A 94 -12.33 -11.45 6.35
CA TYR A 94 -13.46 -11.77 7.21
C TYR A 94 -13.05 -12.61 8.42
N ARG A 95 -12.30 -13.71 8.19
CA ARG A 95 -11.79 -14.57 9.26
C ARG A 95 -10.89 -13.81 10.25
N VAL A 96 -10.02 -12.94 9.75
CA VAL A 96 -9.14 -12.12 10.60
C VAL A 96 -9.94 -11.17 11.48
N ILE A 97 -11.00 -10.55 10.95
CA ILE A 97 -11.88 -9.64 11.71
C ILE A 97 -12.75 -10.39 12.72
N GLU A 98 -13.17 -11.62 12.41
CA GLU A 98 -13.98 -12.44 13.31
C GLU A 98 -13.17 -12.98 14.50
N SER A 99 -11.90 -13.29 14.28
CA SER A 99 -11.01 -13.96 15.24
C SER A 99 -10.81 -13.32 16.63
N PRO A 100 -10.84 -11.98 16.81
CA PRO A 100 -10.70 -11.37 18.13
C PRO A 100 -11.95 -11.56 19.00
N ASN A 101 -13.13 -11.76 18.39
CA ASN A 101 -14.40 -11.81 19.13
C ASN A 101 -14.44 -13.00 20.11
N ASP A 102 -13.81 -14.12 19.76
CA ASP A 102 -13.72 -15.31 20.62
C ASP A 102 -12.76 -15.14 21.82
N LEU A 103 -11.85 -14.18 21.77
CA LEU A 103 -10.82 -13.93 22.79
C LEU A 103 -11.17 -12.80 23.79
N THR A 104 -12.28 -12.10 23.58
CA THR A 104 -12.68 -10.93 24.39
C THR A 104 -13.12 -11.24 25.83
N VAL A 105 -12.98 -12.49 26.31
CA VAL A 105 -13.30 -12.87 27.69
C VAL A 105 -12.37 -12.21 28.74
N ASN A 106 -11.20 -11.66 28.36
CA ASN A 106 -10.21 -11.15 29.33
C ASN A 106 -9.74 -9.69 29.18
N GLY A 107 -10.56 -8.81 28.60
CA GLY A 107 -10.45 -7.37 28.86
C GLY A 107 -9.49 -6.56 27.95
N SER A 108 -10.09 -5.54 27.31
CA SER A 108 -9.53 -4.20 27.05
C SER A 108 -8.18 -4.03 26.33
N ALA A 109 -7.68 -5.02 25.60
CA ALA A 109 -6.63 -4.82 24.60
C ALA A 109 -7.17 -5.20 23.21
N VAL A 110 -6.89 -4.36 22.20
CA VAL A 110 -7.14 -4.67 20.79
C VAL A 110 -6.29 -5.89 20.46
N ALA A 111 -6.88 -7.09 20.50
CA ALA A 111 -6.16 -8.33 20.26
C ALA A 111 -5.64 -8.31 18.82
N GLU A 112 -4.32 -8.33 18.66
CA GLU A 112 -3.70 -8.35 17.34
C GLU A 112 -3.78 -9.76 16.74
N PHE A 113 -3.71 -9.87 15.42
CA PHE A 113 -3.72 -11.16 14.72
C PHE A 113 -2.63 -12.12 15.22
N SER A 114 -1.51 -11.59 15.72
CA SER A 114 -0.42 -12.35 16.34
C SER A 114 -0.86 -13.08 17.62
N ASP A 115 -1.73 -12.47 18.43
CA ASP A 115 -2.26 -13.05 19.67
C ASP A 115 -3.29 -14.15 19.38
N VAL A 116 -4.06 -13.99 18.31
CA VAL A 116 -4.98 -15.02 17.82
C VAL A 116 -4.20 -16.27 17.36
N CYS A 117 -3.09 -16.07 16.63
CA CYS A 117 -2.20 -17.16 16.25
C CYS A 117 -1.56 -17.84 17.47
N ARG A 118 -1.25 -17.07 18.53
CA ARG A 118 -0.75 -17.62 19.80
C ARG A 118 -1.78 -18.53 20.48
N TYR A 119 -3.06 -18.18 20.41
CA TYR A 119 -4.14 -18.99 20.99
C TYR A 119 -4.35 -20.32 20.25
N TYR A 120 -4.36 -20.30 18.91
CA TYR A 120 -4.61 -21.50 18.11
C TYR A 120 -3.39 -22.42 17.94
N TRP A 121 -2.17 -21.88 17.88
CA TRP A 121 -0.96 -22.65 17.52
C TRP A 121 0.16 -22.60 18.58
N GLY A 122 -0.07 -21.92 19.70
CA GLY A 122 0.92 -21.73 20.76
C GLY A 122 2.05 -20.76 20.37
N LYS A 123 3.12 -20.75 21.16
CA LYS A 123 4.26 -19.81 21.03
C LYS A 123 4.98 -19.85 19.67
N TRP A 124 4.96 -21.00 18.99
CA TRP A 124 5.59 -21.15 17.68
C TRP A 124 4.81 -20.44 16.57
N GLY A 125 3.47 -20.46 16.63
CA GLY A 125 2.64 -19.78 15.62
C GLY A 125 2.74 -18.27 15.69
N GLU A 126 2.82 -17.71 16.89
CA GLU A 126 3.06 -16.28 17.10
C GLU A 126 4.40 -15.84 16.50
N MET A 127 5.47 -16.57 16.77
CA MET A 127 6.79 -16.24 16.21
C MET A 127 6.79 -16.26 14.68
N ILE A 128 6.11 -17.23 14.06
CA ILE A 128 5.98 -17.31 12.60
C ILE A 128 5.15 -16.12 12.06
N ALA A 129 4.06 -15.75 12.73
CA ALA A 129 3.22 -14.63 12.33
C ALA A 129 3.99 -13.30 12.37
N VAL A 130 4.74 -13.06 13.45
CA VAL A 130 5.59 -11.86 13.59
C VAL A 130 6.66 -11.80 12.50
N VAL A 131 7.36 -12.91 12.26
CA VAL A 131 8.41 -12.97 11.22
C VAL A 131 7.82 -12.71 9.84
N PHE A 132 6.67 -13.30 9.51
CA PHE A 132 6.01 -13.08 8.23
C PHE A 132 5.62 -11.60 8.05
N SER A 133 5.07 -10.95 9.07
CA SER A 133 4.76 -9.51 9.02
C SER A 133 6.00 -8.65 8.80
N LEU A 134 7.15 -8.98 9.43
CA LEU A 134 8.41 -8.28 9.19
C LEU A 134 8.91 -8.44 7.75
N VAL A 135 8.80 -9.65 7.19
CA VAL A 135 9.20 -9.93 5.80
C VAL A 135 8.34 -9.11 4.82
N VAL A 136 7.02 -9.05 5.04
CA VAL A 136 6.12 -8.24 4.20
C VAL A 136 6.47 -6.75 4.29
N LEU A 137 6.75 -6.24 5.49
CA LEU A 137 7.12 -4.83 5.70
C LEU A 137 8.44 -4.48 5.00
N LEU A 138 9.48 -5.30 5.19
CA LEU A 138 10.77 -5.12 4.53
C LEU A 138 10.65 -5.23 3.00
N GLY A 139 9.87 -6.18 2.50
CA GLY A 139 9.58 -6.31 1.07
C GLY A 139 8.92 -5.05 0.49
N GLY A 140 7.97 -4.47 1.21
CA GLY A 140 7.35 -3.19 0.85
C GLY A 140 8.36 -2.05 0.75
N VAL A 141 9.28 -1.93 1.71
CA VAL A 141 10.34 -0.90 1.71
C VAL A 141 11.28 -1.07 0.50
N ILE A 142 11.67 -2.30 0.16
CA ILE A 142 12.54 -2.58 -0.98
C ILE A 142 11.85 -2.19 -2.31
N VAL A 143 10.58 -2.60 -2.50
CA VAL A 143 9.82 -2.25 -3.71
C VAL A 143 9.64 -0.74 -3.82
N TYR A 144 9.35 -0.07 -2.70
CA TYR A 144 9.23 1.39 -2.66
C TYR A 144 10.53 2.07 -3.09
N TRP A 145 11.68 1.61 -2.59
CA TRP A 145 12.99 2.14 -2.97
C TRP A 145 13.25 2.02 -4.48
N VAL A 146 12.95 0.86 -5.07
CA VAL A 146 13.11 0.61 -6.51
C VAL A 146 12.21 1.53 -7.33
N LEU A 147 10.93 1.65 -6.95
CA LEU A 147 9.98 2.51 -7.65
C LEU A 147 10.36 3.99 -7.56
N MET A 148 10.76 4.47 -6.39
CA MET A 148 11.17 5.86 -6.21
C MET A 148 12.39 6.19 -7.06
N SER A 149 13.37 5.29 -7.12
CA SER A 149 14.57 5.46 -7.96
C SER A 149 14.20 5.50 -9.45
N ASN A 150 13.28 4.64 -9.88
CA ASN A 150 12.81 4.59 -11.26
C ASN A 150 12.06 5.87 -11.66
N PHE A 151 11.13 6.33 -10.81
CA PHE A 151 10.42 7.59 -11.04
C PHE A 151 11.37 8.78 -11.04
N LEU A 152 12.33 8.84 -10.12
CA LEU A 152 13.31 9.92 -10.07
C LEU A 152 14.17 9.98 -11.35
N PHE A 153 14.58 8.82 -11.87
CA PHE A 153 15.33 8.74 -13.12
C PHE A 153 14.50 9.24 -14.31
N PHE A 154 13.24 8.82 -14.42
CA PHE A 154 12.34 9.31 -15.48
C PHE A 154 12.09 10.81 -15.36
N THR A 155 11.81 11.31 -14.16
CA THR A 155 11.62 12.76 -13.92
C THR A 155 12.88 13.55 -14.25
N GLY A 156 14.06 13.06 -13.86
CA GLY A 156 15.35 13.70 -14.18
C GLY A 156 15.58 13.82 -15.68
N ASN A 157 15.30 12.76 -16.44
CA ASN A 157 15.40 12.79 -17.90
C ASN A 157 14.41 13.76 -18.54
N LEU A 158 13.19 13.87 -18.01
CA LEU A 158 12.19 14.83 -18.48
C LEU A 158 12.63 16.28 -18.23
N VAL A 159 13.15 16.58 -17.03
CA VAL A 159 13.63 17.93 -16.69
C VAL A 159 14.86 18.31 -17.52
N TYR A 160 15.80 17.37 -17.71
CA TYR A 160 16.97 17.59 -18.54
C TYR A 160 16.60 17.82 -20.02
N GLY A 161 15.69 17.01 -20.56
CA GLY A 161 15.20 17.15 -21.94
C GLY A 161 14.46 18.46 -22.19
N ASN A 162 13.69 18.94 -21.22
CA ASN A 162 13.00 20.24 -21.31
C ASN A 162 13.95 21.44 -21.17
N SER A 163 15.04 21.29 -20.41
CA SER A 163 15.99 22.38 -20.15
C SER A 163 17.05 22.53 -21.27
N PHE A 164 17.32 21.47 -22.04
CA PHE A 164 18.25 21.48 -23.18
C PHE A 164 17.60 20.90 -24.46
N PRO A 165 16.70 21.63 -25.13
CA PRO A 165 16.01 21.16 -26.34
C PRO A 165 16.87 21.10 -27.62
N LEU A 166 18.15 21.50 -27.62
CA LEU A 166 18.89 21.82 -28.85
C LEU A 166 20.14 20.99 -29.18
N ILE A 167 20.43 19.87 -28.50
CA ILE A 167 21.69 19.13 -28.75
C ILE A 167 21.51 17.75 -29.45
N HIS A 168 20.29 17.19 -29.54
CA HIS A 168 20.10 15.90 -30.25
C HIS A 168 18.80 15.81 -31.06
N PRO A 169 18.83 16.00 -32.40
CA PRO A 169 17.65 15.81 -33.26
C PRO A 169 17.20 14.35 -33.43
N ASN A 170 17.80 13.39 -32.70
CA ASN A 170 17.58 11.94 -32.90
C ASN A 170 17.05 11.18 -31.66
N GLN A 171 16.53 11.84 -30.62
CA GLN A 171 16.02 11.14 -29.42
C GLN A 171 14.58 10.61 -29.52
N HIS A 172 13.79 11.02 -30.52
CA HIS A 172 12.44 10.48 -30.74
C HIS A 172 12.41 8.96 -31.01
N LEU A 173 13.56 8.33 -31.31
CA LEU A 173 13.70 6.90 -31.54
C LEU A 173 13.89 6.06 -30.26
N TYR A 174 14.19 6.66 -29.10
CA TYR A 174 14.41 5.92 -27.85
C TYR A 174 13.14 5.71 -27.01
N PHE A 175 12.06 6.47 -27.27
CA PHE A 175 10.76 6.28 -26.62
C PHE A 175 9.91 5.16 -27.25
N ARG A 176 10.38 4.55 -28.35
CA ARG A 176 9.73 3.36 -28.90
C ARG A 176 10.29 2.12 -28.18
N SER A 177 9.47 1.59 -27.28
CA SER A 177 9.60 0.28 -26.62
C SER A 177 10.45 -0.75 -27.39
N PRO A 178 11.30 -1.54 -26.70
CA PRO A 178 12.06 -2.65 -27.30
C PRO A 178 11.19 -3.88 -27.61
N SER A 179 9.90 -3.73 -27.94
CA SER A 179 9.00 -4.85 -28.30
C SER A 179 8.97 -5.16 -29.81
N ALA A 180 9.99 -4.74 -30.57
CA ALA A 180 10.07 -4.97 -32.02
C ALA A 180 11.34 -5.72 -32.48
N LYS A 181 11.94 -6.54 -31.61
CA LYS A 181 13.01 -7.48 -31.99
C LYS A 181 12.75 -8.88 -31.46
N GLN A 182 11.77 -9.59 -31.99
CA GLN A 182 11.79 -11.06 -31.96
C GLN A 182 10.92 -11.81 -32.99
N HIS A 183 10.41 -11.14 -34.04
CA HIS A 183 9.66 -11.84 -35.11
C HIS A 183 10.10 -11.42 -36.52
N ASN A 184 11.40 -11.38 -36.77
CA ASN A 184 11.92 -11.47 -38.14
C ASN A 184 13.32 -12.07 -38.16
N SER A 185 13.41 -13.36 -37.83
CA SER A 185 14.57 -14.20 -38.16
C SER A 185 14.08 -15.47 -38.83
N SER A 186 13.55 -15.32 -40.04
CA SER A 186 13.47 -16.41 -41.02
C SER A 186 13.90 -15.86 -42.39
N GLY A 187 15.11 -15.31 -42.40
CA GLY A 187 15.84 -14.99 -43.61
C GLY A 187 16.40 -16.27 -44.21
N HIS A 188 15.79 -16.67 -45.32
CA HIS A 188 16.28 -17.62 -46.30
C HIS A 188 17.76 -17.37 -46.62
N GLY A 189 18.62 -18.33 -46.31
CA GLY A 189 20.06 -18.26 -46.52
C GLY A 189 20.72 -19.62 -46.41
N LYS A 190 20.21 -20.62 -47.15
CA LYS A 190 20.91 -21.89 -47.35
C LYS A 190 21.79 -21.80 -48.61
N GLN A 191 23.02 -21.34 -48.42
CA GLN A 191 24.13 -21.72 -49.29
C GLN A 191 25.19 -22.40 -48.41
N ASN A 192 25.34 -23.71 -48.60
CA ASN A 192 26.52 -24.56 -48.36
C ASN A 192 26.08 -25.98 -48.75
N PHE A 193 26.28 -26.35 -50.02
CA PHE A 193 27.47 -27.07 -50.48
C PHE A 193 27.62 -28.42 -49.75
N HIS A 194 26.97 -29.45 -50.29
CA HIS A 194 27.43 -30.85 -50.21
C HIS A 194 26.78 -31.69 -51.32
N LEU A 195 27.65 -32.28 -52.15
CA LEU A 195 27.48 -33.53 -52.93
C LEU A 195 26.51 -33.53 -54.12
N ARG A 196 27.08 -33.56 -55.34
CA ARG A 196 26.81 -34.62 -56.33
C ARG A 196 27.91 -34.65 -57.41
N ARG A 197 28.56 -35.82 -57.49
CA ARG A 197 29.29 -36.48 -58.59
C ARG A 197 30.24 -35.65 -59.44
#